data_AF-A0A948V1G4-F1
#
_entry.id   AF-A0A948V1G4-F1
#
_cell.length_a   1.000
_cell.length_b   1.000
_cell.length_c   1.000
_cell.angle_alpha   90.00
_cell.angle_beta   90.00
_cell.angle_gamma   90.00
#
_symmetry.space_group_name_H-M   'P 1'
#
loop_
_entity.id
_entity.type
_entity.pdbx_description
1 polymer ?
#
loop_
_entity_poly.entity_id
_entity_poly.type
_entity_poly.pdbx_seq_one_letter_code
_entity_poly.pdbx_strand_id
1 'polypeptide(L)'
;VPSGAESTVLFSDEESKMNKFIKYLLIFLIVDILILGAYFGLKGLNSGGRTPASDDYEWVEMDSYYTPKNFIEGFLRDDAESRSLLPISIRNFGENTKVLKTFLGKNFAGPKEVELKMMFPGMEEWILVEIKYKDEKKREIQRANLYVLIKEEWRLADTGSLTR
;
A
#
# COMPACT_ATOMS: atom_id res chain seq x y z
N VAL A 1 -64.87 47.43 29.25
CA VAL A 1 -64.78 46.93 27.86
C VAL A 1 -63.71 47.77 27.15
N PRO A 2 -62.71 47.22 26.45
CA PRO A 2 -62.28 45.81 26.35
C PRO A 2 -60.74 45.64 26.60
N SER A 3 -60.27 44.43 26.92
CA SER A 3 -59.52 43.51 26.02
C SER A 3 -58.01 43.76 25.96
N GLY A 4 -57.23 42.72 26.21
CA GLY A 4 -55.86 42.69 25.69
C GLY A 4 -54.92 41.66 26.32
N ALA A 5 -55.10 40.40 25.91
CA ALA A 5 -54.05 39.39 25.76
C ALA A 5 -53.25 38.94 27.01
N GLU A 6 -53.67 37.79 27.53
CA GLU A 6 -52.75 36.75 27.98
C GLU A 6 -51.72 36.50 26.88
N SER A 7 -50.43 36.65 27.21
CA SER A 7 -49.34 36.14 26.40
C SER A 7 -48.60 35.12 27.25
N THR A 8 -49.19 33.94 27.29
CA THR A 8 -48.53 32.67 27.59
C THR A 8 -47.29 32.59 26.71
N VAL A 9 -46.13 32.84 27.29
CA VAL A 9 -44.85 32.63 26.60
C VAL A 9 -44.65 31.12 26.51
N LEU A 10 -45.22 30.56 25.44
CA LEU A 10 -44.83 29.28 24.88
C LEU A 10 -43.42 29.46 24.28
N PHE A 11 -42.37 29.33 25.09
CA PHE A 11 -41.06 29.02 24.53
C PHE A 11 -41.07 27.54 24.16
N SER A 12 -41.43 27.37 22.88
CA SER A 12 -41.35 26.19 22.04
C SER A 12 -40.45 25.06 22.55
N ASP A 13 -41.11 23.93 22.79
CA ASP A 13 -40.60 22.56 22.64
C ASP A 13 -40.04 22.32 21.22
N GLU A 14 -38.89 22.93 20.90
CA GLU A 14 -38.09 22.59 19.71
C GLU A 14 -36.68 22.09 20.05
N GLU A 15 -36.39 21.88 21.34
CA GLU A 15 -35.08 21.41 21.81
C GLU A 15 -34.98 19.88 21.85
N SER A 16 -35.29 19.16 20.77
CA SER A 16 -35.14 17.69 20.80
C SER A 16 -35.07 16.94 19.47
N LYS A 17 -35.41 17.52 18.32
CA LYS A 17 -35.28 16.78 17.04
C LYS A 17 -33.91 16.93 16.40
N MET A 18 -33.18 17.97 16.79
CA MET A 18 -31.83 18.27 16.30
C MET A 18 -30.73 17.73 17.25
N ASN A 19 -30.93 16.56 17.87
CA ASN A 19 -29.99 16.03 18.87
C ASN A 19 -29.59 14.55 18.68
N LYS A 20 -30.14 13.87 17.66
CA LYS A 20 -29.73 12.51 17.28
C LYS A 20 -28.87 12.52 16.03
N PHE A 21 -29.31 13.23 14.98
CA PHE A 21 -28.58 13.30 13.71
C PHE A 21 -27.19 13.95 13.88
N ILE A 22 -27.12 15.10 14.58
CA ILE A 22 -25.84 15.77 14.88
C ILE A 22 -24.96 14.91 15.80
N LYS A 23 -25.55 14.18 16.74
CA LYS A 23 -24.79 13.26 17.61
C LYS A 23 -24.17 12.12 16.80
N TYR A 24 -24.90 11.54 15.85
CA TYR A 24 -24.35 10.53 14.94
C TYR A 24 -23.28 11.12 14.01
N LEU A 25 -23.50 12.33 13.49
CA LEU A 25 -22.52 13.02 12.64
C LEU A 25 -21.22 13.32 13.40
N LEU A 26 -21.32 13.73 14.67
CA LEU A 26 -20.17 14.01 15.53
C LEU A 26 -19.40 12.73 15.87
N ILE A 27 -20.09 11.63 16.16
CA ILE A 27 -19.45 10.33 16.40
C ILE A 27 -18.73 9.85 15.14
N PHE A 28 -19.37 9.97 13.97
CA PHE A 28 -18.77 9.62 12.70
C PHE A 28 -17.50 10.44 12.44
N LEU A 29 -17.54 11.76 12.66
CA LEU A 29 -16.39 12.65 12.50
C LEU A 29 -15.23 12.28 13.43
N ILE A 30 -15.52 11.97 14.70
CA ILE A 30 -14.48 11.58 15.68
C ILE A 30 -13.86 10.23 15.30
N VAL A 31 -14.68 9.28 14.86
CA VAL A 31 -14.19 7.98 14.38
C VAL A 31 -13.33 8.14 13.14
N ASP A 32 -13.72 8.99 12.19
CA ASP A 32 -12.98 9.23 10.96
C ASP A 32 -11.61 9.91 11.25
N ILE A 33 -11.57 10.88 12.17
CA ILE A 33 -10.32 11.49 12.65
C ILE A 33 -9.46 10.47 13.40
N LEU A 34 -10.04 9.56 14.18
CA LEU A 34 -9.29 8.50 14.86
C LEU A 34 -8.74 7.47 13.87
N ILE A 35 -9.47 7.12 12.82
CA ILE A 35 -9.02 6.21 11.76
C ILE A 35 -7.87 6.86 10.98
N LEU A 36 -8.04 8.12 10.55
CA LEU A 36 -7.00 8.88 9.86
C LEU A 36 -5.78 9.13 10.76
N GLY A 37 -5.99 9.45 12.05
CA GLY A 37 -4.95 9.66 13.04
C GLY A 37 -4.19 8.39 13.40
N ALA A 38 -4.87 7.24 13.48
CA ALA A 38 -4.23 5.93 13.68
C ALA A 38 -3.44 5.51 12.43
N TYR A 39 -4.01 5.73 11.24
CA TYR A 39 -3.33 5.46 9.97
C TYR A 39 -2.07 6.31 9.80
N PHE A 40 -2.14 7.61 10.11
CA PHE A 40 -0.96 8.50 10.08
C PHE A 40 0.00 8.29 11.25
N GLY A 41 -0.49 7.92 12.44
CA GLY A 41 0.34 7.61 13.61
C GLY A 41 1.19 6.35 13.40
N LEU A 42 0.62 5.29 12.81
CA LEU A 42 1.35 4.08 12.41
C LEU A 42 2.33 4.36 11.26
N LYS A 43 1.96 5.20 10.28
CA LYS A 43 2.86 5.58 9.18
C LYS A 43 4.02 6.48 9.66
N GLY A 44 3.80 7.33 10.66
CA GLY A 44 4.80 8.24 11.23
C GLY A 44 5.82 7.57 12.16
N LEU A 45 5.42 6.55 12.92
CA LEU A 45 6.30 5.83 13.86
C LEU A 45 7.33 4.91 13.17
N ASN A 46 7.16 4.56 11.89
CA ASN A 46 8.13 3.77 11.12
C ASN A 46 9.32 4.57 10.55
N SER A 47 9.37 5.89 10.76
CA SER A 47 10.44 6.75 10.22
C SER A 47 11.76 6.71 11.01
N GLY A 48 11.80 6.06 12.18
CA GLY A 48 13.00 5.93 13.03
C GLY A 48 13.62 4.52 13.08
N GLY A 49 13.03 3.54 12.39
CA GLY A 49 13.51 2.16 12.40
C GLY A 49 14.75 1.96 11.54
N ARG A 50 15.68 1.08 11.99
CA ARG A 50 16.75 0.55 11.15
C ARG A 50 16.10 0.01 9.87
N THR A 51 16.34 0.66 8.72
CA THR A 51 15.82 0.15 7.45
C THR A 51 16.28 -1.30 7.28
N PRO A 52 15.35 -2.27 7.15
CA PRO A 52 15.67 -3.69 7.18
C PRO A 52 16.58 -4.07 6.01
N ALA A 53 17.49 -5.01 6.25
CA ALA A 53 18.25 -5.67 5.19
C ALA A 53 17.33 -6.60 4.39
N SER A 54 17.77 -7.05 3.21
CA SER A 54 16.97 -7.95 2.35
C SER A 54 16.56 -9.25 3.07
N ASP A 55 17.42 -9.77 3.93
CA ASP A 55 17.16 -11.02 4.67
C ASP A 55 16.15 -10.86 5.82
N ASP A 56 15.86 -9.63 6.25
CA ASP A 56 14.87 -9.34 7.29
C ASP A 56 13.42 -9.45 6.78
N TYR A 57 13.22 -9.59 5.46
CA TYR A 57 11.89 -9.74 4.86
C TYR A 57 11.47 -11.21 4.82
N GLU A 58 10.26 -11.50 5.27
CA GLU A 58 9.70 -12.85 5.24
C GLU A 58 9.24 -13.21 3.83
N TRP A 59 9.49 -14.47 3.44
CA TRP A 59 8.88 -15.04 2.25
C TRP A 59 7.40 -15.28 2.52
N VAL A 60 6.55 -14.71 1.68
CA VAL A 60 5.11 -14.91 1.72
C VAL A 60 4.74 -15.82 0.56
N GLU A 61 4.09 -16.95 0.84
CA GLU A 61 3.54 -17.82 -0.19
C GLU A 61 2.22 -17.24 -0.70
N MET A 62 2.11 -17.16 -2.02
CA MET A 62 0.97 -16.67 -2.77
C MET A 62 0.42 -17.83 -3.59
N ASP A 63 -0.69 -18.36 -3.12
CA ASP A 63 -1.50 -19.39 -3.76
C ASP A 63 -2.79 -18.78 -4.35
N SER A 64 -3.71 -19.63 -4.82
CA SER A 64 -5.00 -19.20 -5.38
C SER A 64 -5.93 -18.52 -4.36
N TYR A 65 -5.69 -18.67 -3.06
CA TYR A 65 -6.50 -18.09 -1.99
C TYR A 65 -5.86 -16.83 -1.38
N TYR A 66 -4.64 -16.49 -1.81
CA TYR A 66 -3.94 -15.32 -1.34
C TYR A 66 -4.72 -14.04 -1.63
N THR A 67 -4.90 -13.23 -0.59
CA THR A 67 -5.51 -11.90 -0.67
C THR A 67 -4.41 -10.85 -0.82
N PRO A 68 -4.27 -10.20 -1.99
CA PRO A 68 -3.23 -9.21 -2.22
C PRO A 68 -3.34 -8.02 -1.28
N LYS A 69 -2.22 -7.60 -0.70
CA LYS A 69 -2.18 -6.44 0.20
C LYS A 69 -2.05 -5.11 -0.54
N ASN A 70 -1.61 -5.16 -1.79
CA ASN A 70 -1.38 -4.00 -2.65
C ASN A 70 -1.55 -4.40 -4.12
N PHE A 71 -1.52 -3.39 -5.01
CA PHE A 71 -1.70 -3.59 -6.45
C PHE A 71 -0.63 -4.51 -7.04
N ILE A 72 0.64 -4.34 -6.67
CA ILE A 72 1.73 -5.13 -7.26
C ILE A 72 1.62 -6.62 -6.89
N GLU A 73 1.21 -6.94 -5.66
CA GLU A 73 0.93 -8.33 -5.27
C GLU A 73 -0.24 -8.91 -6.05
N GLY A 74 -1.27 -8.12 -6.34
CA GLY A 74 -2.39 -8.56 -7.19
C GLY A 74 -1.92 -8.85 -8.61
N PHE A 75 -1.17 -7.91 -9.19
CA PHE A 75 -0.56 -8.08 -10.51
C PHE A 75 0.33 -9.33 -10.59
N LEU A 76 1.16 -9.58 -9.58
CA LEU A 76 2.04 -10.76 -9.54
C LEU A 76 1.26 -12.07 -9.41
N ARG A 77 0.21 -12.09 -8.59
CA ARG A 77 -0.67 -13.26 -8.46
C ARG A 77 -1.33 -13.57 -9.80
N ASP A 78 -1.93 -12.57 -10.43
CA ASP A 78 -2.68 -12.72 -11.67
C ASP A 78 -1.74 -13.12 -12.84
N ASP A 79 -0.52 -12.54 -12.91
CA ASP A 79 0.53 -12.97 -13.86
C ASP A 79 0.95 -14.42 -13.61
N ALA A 80 1.16 -14.82 -12.35
CA ALA A 80 1.52 -16.19 -12.01
C ALA A 80 0.40 -17.20 -12.31
N GLU A 81 -0.85 -16.85 -12.03
CA GLU A 81 -2.02 -17.67 -12.36
C GLU A 81 -2.17 -17.86 -13.86
N SER A 82 -2.06 -16.77 -14.63
CA SER A 82 -2.14 -16.82 -16.11
C SER A 82 -1.06 -17.73 -16.73
N ARG A 83 0.08 -17.87 -16.05
CA ARG A 83 1.20 -18.74 -16.46
C ARG A 83 1.17 -20.11 -15.81
N SER A 84 0.16 -20.43 -15.00
CA SER A 84 0.08 -21.67 -14.21
C SER A 84 1.32 -21.92 -13.34
N LEU A 85 1.89 -20.84 -12.79
CA LEU A 85 3.08 -20.87 -11.93
C LEU A 85 2.77 -20.87 -10.44
N LEU A 86 1.50 -20.75 -10.05
CA LEU A 86 1.10 -20.83 -8.64
C LEU A 86 1.38 -22.24 -8.07
N PRO A 87 1.76 -22.34 -6.79
CA PRO A 87 2.05 -21.24 -5.86
C PRO A 87 3.42 -20.59 -6.12
N ILE A 88 3.52 -19.28 -5.87
CA ILE A 88 4.79 -18.53 -5.90
C ILE A 88 5.08 -17.99 -4.50
N SER A 89 6.36 -17.84 -4.14
CA SER A 89 6.76 -17.12 -2.92
C SER A 89 7.30 -15.75 -3.30
N ILE A 90 6.93 -14.72 -2.54
CA ILE A 90 7.38 -13.35 -2.78
C ILE A 90 8.01 -12.73 -1.53
N ARG A 91 8.94 -11.81 -1.75
CA ARG A 91 9.42 -10.82 -0.77
C ARG A 91 9.22 -9.45 -1.37
N ASN A 92 8.26 -8.70 -0.83
CA ASN A 92 8.00 -7.34 -1.27
C ASN A 92 8.82 -6.35 -0.42
N PHE A 93 9.83 -5.73 -1.04
CA PHE A 93 10.69 -4.76 -0.36
C PHE A 93 10.15 -3.33 -0.43
N GLY A 94 9.11 -3.08 -1.22
CA GLY A 94 8.60 -1.73 -1.49
C GLY A 94 9.69 -0.82 -2.06
N GLU A 95 9.69 0.43 -1.59
CA GLU A 95 10.66 1.49 -1.92
C GLU A 95 11.92 1.47 -1.02
N ASN A 96 12.34 0.29 -0.54
CA ASN A 96 13.51 0.20 0.35
C ASN A 96 14.82 0.49 -0.40
N THR A 97 15.29 1.73 -0.31
CA THR A 97 16.52 2.20 -0.97
C THR A 97 17.79 1.44 -0.58
N LYS A 98 17.84 0.78 0.59
CA LYS A 98 19.00 -0.05 0.97
C LYS A 98 19.01 -1.35 0.19
N VAL A 99 17.85 -1.98 0.02
CA VAL A 99 17.72 -3.20 -0.79
C VAL A 99 17.90 -2.87 -2.28
N LEU A 100 17.44 -1.70 -2.73
CA LEU A 100 17.69 -1.26 -4.11
C LEU A 100 19.18 -1.18 -4.46
N LYS A 101 20.03 -0.76 -3.51
CA LYS A 101 21.49 -0.72 -3.72
C LYS A 101 22.13 -2.10 -3.88
N THR A 102 21.46 -3.16 -3.45
CA THR A 102 21.96 -4.53 -3.63
C THR A 102 21.40 -5.21 -4.88
N PHE A 103 20.49 -4.55 -5.60
CA PHE A 103 19.90 -5.07 -6.83
C PHE A 103 20.91 -5.08 -7.98
N LEU A 104 21.12 -6.25 -8.58
CA LEU A 104 21.89 -6.45 -9.80
C LEU A 104 20.98 -6.98 -10.90
N GLY A 105 20.48 -6.05 -11.70
CA GLY A 105 19.68 -6.30 -12.89
C GLY A 105 20.51 -6.34 -14.17
N LYS A 106 19.82 -6.45 -15.30
CA LYS A 106 20.44 -6.42 -16.63
C LYS A 106 20.89 -5.02 -17.02
N ASN A 107 20.10 -4.02 -16.65
CA ASN A 107 20.30 -2.62 -17.01
C ASN A 107 20.78 -1.78 -15.81
N PHE A 108 20.47 -2.19 -14.58
CA PHE A 108 20.83 -1.48 -13.37
C PHE A 108 21.70 -2.32 -12.43
N ALA A 109 22.71 -1.69 -11.81
CA ALA A 109 23.54 -2.31 -10.78
C ALA A 109 23.62 -1.38 -9.56
N GLY A 110 22.88 -1.71 -8.50
CA GLY A 110 22.71 -0.92 -7.29
C GLY A 110 22.17 0.49 -7.55
N PRO A 111 21.10 0.66 -8.35
CA PRO A 111 20.67 1.98 -8.77
C PRO A 111 20.20 2.83 -7.60
N LYS A 112 20.26 4.16 -7.79
CA LYS A 112 19.59 5.13 -6.91
C LYS A 112 18.26 5.53 -7.51
N GLU A 113 17.32 5.96 -6.66
CA GLU A 113 16.02 6.48 -7.12
C GLU A 113 16.17 7.62 -8.14
N VAL A 114 17.18 8.48 -7.98
CA VAL A 114 17.47 9.55 -8.95
C VAL A 114 17.81 8.99 -10.33
N GLU A 115 18.58 7.90 -10.40
CA GLU A 115 18.93 7.25 -11.67
C GLU A 115 17.70 6.59 -12.29
N LEU A 116 16.82 6.00 -11.47
CA LEU A 116 15.54 5.48 -11.94
C LEU A 116 14.67 6.58 -12.54
N LYS A 117 14.56 7.74 -11.88
CA LYS A 117 13.80 8.90 -12.39
C LYS A 117 14.38 9.46 -13.69
N MET A 118 15.70 9.40 -13.88
CA MET A 118 16.35 9.81 -15.13
C MET A 118 16.04 8.84 -16.27
N MET A 119 16.06 7.52 -15.99
CA MET A 119 15.81 6.48 -16.98
C MET A 119 14.33 6.30 -17.32
N PHE A 120 13.45 6.60 -16.37
CA PHE A 120 12.00 6.52 -16.49
C PHE A 120 11.37 7.91 -16.23
N PRO A 121 11.40 8.83 -17.21
CA PRO A 121 10.76 10.13 -17.06
C PRO A 121 9.27 9.99 -16.77
N GLY A 122 8.80 10.65 -15.70
CA GLY A 122 7.41 10.51 -15.23
C GLY A 122 7.18 9.30 -14.32
N MET A 123 8.24 8.66 -13.82
CA MET A 123 8.13 7.67 -12.75
C MET A 123 7.57 8.32 -11.49
N GLU A 124 6.44 7.79 -11.04
CA GLU A 124 5.74 8.19 -9.82
C GLU A 124 6.29 7.41 -8.61
N GLU A 125 6.36 6.09 -8.75
CA GLU A 125 6.77 5.15 -7.70
C GLU A 125 7.64 4.02 -8.27
N TRP A 126 8.34 3.30 -7.40
CA TRP A 126 9.08 2.10 -7.77
C TRP A 126 8.97 1.05 -6.68
N ILE A 127 8.98 -0.23 -7.05
CA ILE A 127 8.93 -1.33 -6.08
C ILE A 127 9.91 -2.41 -6.49
N LEU A 128 10.65 -2.94 -5.53
CA LEU A 128 11.49 -4.10 -5.70
C LEU A 128 10.84 -5.33 -5.06
N VAL A 129 10.71 -6.41 -5.83
CA VAL A 129 10.12 -7.68 -5.35
C VAL A 129 11.05 -8.84 -5.68
N GLU A 130 11.36 -9.68 -4.70
CA GLU A 130 11.92 -11.01 -4.97
C GLU A 130 10.79 -12.01 -5.18
N ILE A 131 10.91 -12.84 -6.22
CA ILE A 131 9.94 -13.88 -6.55
C ILE A 131 10.68 -15.20 -6.65
N LYS A 132 10.09 -16.23 -6.05
CA LYS A 132 10.57 -17.60 -6.05
C LYS A 132 9.45 -18.53 -6.51
N TYR A 133 9.71 -19.37 -7.51
CA TYR A 133 8.73 -20.31 -8.05
C TYR A 133 9.43 -21.55 -8.64
N LYS A 134 8.67 -22.61 -8.92
CA LYS A 134 9.18 -23.81 -9.59
C LYS A 134 8.78 -23.79 -11.06
N ASP A 135 9.73 -24.08 -11.94
CA ASP A 135 9.42 -24.27 -13.36
C ASP A 135 8.83 -25.67 -13.63
N GLU A 136 8.45 -25.93 -14.88
CA GLU A 136 7.93 -27.23 -15.34
C GLU A 136 8.90 -28.40 -15.06
N LYS A 137 10.21 -28.11 -14.99
CA LYS A 137 11.27 -29.09 -14.68
C LYS A 137 11.53 -29.19 -13.17
N LYS A 138 10.65 -28.62 -12.34
CA LYS A 138 10.75 -28.55 -10.87
C LYS A 138 12.03 -27.86 -10.37
N ARG A 139 12.64 -27.03 -11.20
CA ARG A 139 13.79 -26.21 -10.81
C ARG A 139 13.28 -24.98 -10.09
N GLU A 140 13.89 -24.68 -8.95
CA GLU A 140 13.59 -23.47 -8.20
C GLU A 140 14.24 -22.28 -8.89
N ILE A 141 13.41 -21.33 -9.31
CA ILE A 141 13.83 -20.07 -9.90
C ILE A 141 13.59 -18.98 -8.86
N GLN A 142 14.64 -18.24 -8.54
CA GLN A 142 14.58 -17.05 -7.69
C GLN A 142 15.09 -15.86 -8.51
N ARG A 143 14.30 -14.78 -8.53
CA ARG A 143 14.62 -13.56 -9.27
C ARG A 143 14.14 -12.33 -8.51
N ALA A 144 14.88 -11.24 -8.63
CA ALA A 144 14.44 -9.92 -8.19
C ALA A 144 13.91 -9.14 -9.40
N ASN A 145 12.74 -8.54 -9.26
CA ASN A 145 12.09 -7.73 -10.27
C ASN A 145 11.94 -6.30 -9.75
N LEU A 146 12.43 -5.34 -10.53
CA LEU A 146 12.22 -3.92 -10.30
C LEU A 146 11.03 -3.46 -11.12
N TYR A 147 10.00 -2.96 -10.46
CA TYR A 147 8.82 -2.37 -11.07
C TYR A 147 8.83 -0.85 -10.89
N VAL A 148 8.30 -0.13 -11.87
CA VAL A 148 8.13 1.32 -11.84
C VAL A 148 6.69 1.66 -12.22
N LEU A 149 6.12 2.66 -11.56
CA LEU A 149 4.79 3.20 -11.85
C LEU A 149 4.97 4.44 -12.73
N ILE A 150 4.34 4.43 -13.92
CA ILE A 150 4.36 5.56 -14.85
C ILE A 150 2.94 5.75 -15.39
N LYS A 151 2.32 6.90 -15.13
CA LYS A 151 0.95 7.21 -15.58
C LYS A 151 -0.06 6.14 -15.14
N GLU A 152 -0.07 5.83 -13.84
CA GLU A 152 -0.95 4.83 -13.23
C GLU A 152 -0.75 3.37 -13.73
N GLU A 153 0.28 3.11 -14.56
CA GLU A 153 0.61 1.77 -15.04
C GLU A 153 1.92 1.25 -14.44
N TRP A 154 1.85 0.08 -13.79
CA TRP A 154 3.04 -0.64 -13.33
C TRP A 154 3.73 -1.33 -14.49
N ARG A 155 5.05 -1.13 -14.60
CA ARG A 155 5.90 -1.69 -15.66
C ARG A 155 7.11 -2.37 -15.04
N LEU A 156 7.48 -3.52 -15.59
CA LEU A 156 8.74 -4.18 -15.24
C LEU A 156 9.90 -3.37 -15.84
N ALA A 157 10.67 -2.72 -14.98
CA ALA A 157 11.84 -1.91 -15.36
C ALA A 157 13.08 -2.78 -15.61
N ASP A 158 13.32 -3.75 -14.73
CA ASP A 158 14.47 -4.65 -14.84
C ASP A 158 14.25 -5.95 -14.07
N THR A 159 15.07 -6.95 -14.36
CA THR A 159 15.06 -8.27 -13.72
C THR A 159 16.49 -8.70 -13.42
N GLY A 160 16.70 -9.29 -12.25
CA GLY A 160 18.03 -9.58 -11.74
C GLY A 160 18.05 -10.44 -10.48
N SER A 161 19.05 -10.19 -9.64
CA SER A 161 19.21 -10.80 -8.32
C SER A 161 19.58 -9.74 -7.28
N LEU A 162 19.54 -10.12 -6.01
CA LEU A 162 20.06 -9.30 -4.91
C LEU A 162 21.41 -9.85 -4.46
N THR A 163 22.39 -8.97 -4.30
CA THR A 163 23.61 -9.28 -3.56
C THR A 163 23.30 -9.30 -2.07
N ARG A 164 23.80 -10.31 -1.37
CA ARG A 164 23.72 -10.44 0.08
C ARG A 164 25.01 -9.98 0.73
#